data_AF-W4FE36-F1
#
_entry.id   AF-W4FE36-F1
#
_cell.length_a   1.000
_cell.length_b   1.000
_cell.length_c   1.000
_cell.angle_alpha   90.00
_cell.angle_beta   90.00
_cell.angle_gamma   90.00
#
_symmetry.space_group_name_H-M   'P 1'
#
loop_
_entity.id
_entity.type
_entity.pdbx_description
1 polymer ?
#
loop_
_entity_poly.entity_id
_entity_poly.type
_entity_poly.pdbx_seq_one_letter_code
_entity_poly.pdbx_strand_id
1 'polypeptide(L)'
;MKSAAFLTPMAFIVAMMVQDASAHGRLLVPPHRGYIGKLPQFNGLVPVNFGDHSLSAGGIGQTRGGKHGICGDRYSGKRLHETGGEFAKFPQLREKVIGACYAPGSTMDLQVQLTANHMGYFEFGLCKLNLLNDKETEDCFKTLVQPNGEKDWKVPAGNKVFNMQYMLPDGVSCDGDSHCVLRWHYVGWNNPDVGIDGQEQFWNCADIYVSNTCGSSPSPSSSQSTPSTSTPSTSKPTMTNAPKPTAPSSSTDTPVTTDTPPSTSGTPQPVDPQPVDPQPVDPQPVDPQPVDPQPQSVAIAFECSQSFDYIQFQAFDYLQPQAVDYLQPQAVDYLQPQAVDYLQPQALDYLQPQAFAYLQPQAYPI
;
A
#
# COMPACT_ATOMS: atom_id res chain seq x y z
N MET A 1 -30.14 -23.46 53.56
CA MET A 1 -30.05 -22.02 53.20
C MET A 1 -28.97 -21.86 52.14
N LYS A 2 -29.17 -21.00 51.13
CA LYS A 2 -28.17 -20.47 50.17
C LYS A 2 -26.97 -21.37 49.79
N SER A 3 -27.14 -22.17 48.73
CA SER A 3 -26.03 -22.80 47.98
C SER A 3 -25.94 -22.19 46.57
N ALA A 4 -25.57 -20.90 46.51
CA ALA A 4 -25.43 -20.15 45.25
C ALA A 4 -24.47 -18.97 45.45
N ALA A 5 -23.15 -19.20 45.30
CA ALA A 5 -22.13 -18.18 45.56
C ALA A 5 -20.80 -18.30 44.77
N PHE A 6 -20.46 -19.47 44.21
CA PHE A 6 -19.10 -19.75 43.71
C PHE A 6 -18.95 -19.98 42.20
N LEU A 7 -20.03 -20.12 41.43
CA LEU A 7 -19.95 -20.20 39.95
C LEU A 7 -19.89 -18.81 39.28
N THR A 8 -20.30 -17.76 39.99
CA THR A 8 -20.41 -16.39 39.45
C THR A 8 -19.08 -15.72 39.07
N PRO A 9 -17.99 -15.74 39.89
CA PRO A 9 -16.81 -14.92 39.59
C PRO A 9 -16.01 -15.43 38.39
N MET A 10 -15.99 -16.74 38.14
CA MET A 10 -15.23 -17.32 37.04
C MET A 10 -15.84 -16.96 35.68
N ALA A 11 -17.17 -16.90 35.59
CA ALA A 11 -17.87 -16.42 34.38
C ALA A 11 -17.58 -14.94 34.08
N PHE A 12 -17.49 -14.09 35.12
CA PHE A 12 -17.15 -12.66 34.94
C PHE A 12 -15.72 -12.44 34.45
N ILE A 13 -14.75 -13.28 34.85
CA ILE A 13 -13.35 -13.16 34.40
C ILE A 13 -13.22 -13.59 32.93
N VAL A 14 -13.88 -14.68 32.52
CA VAL A 14 -13.90 -15.10 31.11
C VAL A 14 -14.61 -14.06 30.23
N ALA A 15 -15.68 -13.43 30.73
CA ALA A 15 -16.38 -12.36 30.03
C ALA A 15 -15.57 -11.05 29.88
N MET A 16 -14.44 -10.90 30.58
CA MET A 16 -13.49 -9.79 30.38
C MET A 16 -12.36 -10.11 29.38
N MET A 17 -12.34 -11.31 28.80
CA MET A 17 -11.52 -11.65 27.63
C MET A 17 -12.33 -11.58 26.33
N VAL A 18 -13.13 -10.51 26.17
CA VAL A 18 -13.49 -10.04 24.83
C VAL A 18 -12.18 -9.58 24.18
N GLN A 19 -11.68 -10.38 23.24
CA GLN A 19 -10.47 -10.03 22.51
C GLN A 19 -10.79 -8.84 21.61
N ASP A 20 -10.07 -7.73 21.79
CA ASP A 20 -9.95 -6.65 20.80
C ASP A 20 -9.14 -7.17 19.60
N ALA A 21 -9.68 -8.17 18.90
CA ALA A 21 -9.30 -8.44 17.53
C ALA A 21 -9.59 -7.15 16.75
N SER A 22 -8.58 -6.66 16.03
CA SER A 22 -8.73 -5.54 15.09
C SER A 22 -8.95 -6.13 13.70
N ALA A 23 -9.99 -5.68 13.02
CA ALA A 23 -10.17 -5.98 11.61
C ALA A 23 -8.96 -5.44 10.83
N HIS A 24 -8.65 -6.07 9.70
CA HIS A 24 -7.50 -5.71 8.88
C HIS A 24 -7.74 -6.06 7.42
N GLY A 25 -7.43 -5.13 6.52
CA GLY A 25 -7.55 -5.35 5.10
C GLY A 25 -7.10 -4.16 4.23
N ARG A 26 -6.95 -4.44 2.94
CA ARG A 26 -6.45 -3.50 1.92
C ARG A 26 -7.09 -3.72 0.55
N LEU A 27 -7.30 -2.64 -0.19
CA LEU A 27 -7.70 -2.65 -1.60
C LEU A 27 -6.48 -2.92 -2.50
N LEU A 28 -6.43 -4.12 -3.07
CA LEU A 28 -5.33 -4.59 -3.93
C LEU A 28 -5.47 -4.14 -5.38
N VAL A 29 -6.71 -4.08 -5.90
CA VAL A 29 -7.02 -3.70 -7.29
C VAL A 29 -8.21 -2.74 -7.29
N PRO A 30 -8.06 -1.50 -7.80
CA PRO A 30 -6.79 -0.84 -8.08
C PRO A 30 -5.96 -0.68 -6.79
N PRO A 31 -4.62 -0.74 -6.84
CA PRO A 31 -3.81 -0.72 -5.63
C PRO A 31 -3.92 0.62 -4.90
N HIS A 32 -4.37 0.58 -3.64
CA HIS A 32 -4.44 1.80 -2.83
C HIS A 32 -3.04 2.31 -2.45
N ARG A 33 -2.97 3.61 -2.14
CA ARG A 33 -1.74 4.35 -1.85
C ARG A 33 -0.81 3.68 -0.83
N GLY A 34 -1.33 3.01 0.20
CA GLY A 34 -0.50 2.28 1.17
C GLY A 34 0.16 1.02 0.57
N TYR A 35 -0.60 0.25 -0.21
CA TYR A 35 -0.13 -0.97 -0.86
C TYR A 35 0.73 -0.73 -2.10
N ILE A 36 0.49 0.36 -2.85
CA ILE A 36 1.05 0.57 -4.20
C ILE A 36 2.58 0.47 -4.25
N GLY A 37 3.30 0.96 -3.23
CA GLY A 37 4.76 0.88 -3.12
C GLY A 37 5.33 -0.54 -2.96
N LYS A 38 4.50 -1.55 -2.62
CA LYS A 38 4.91 -2.97 -2.54
C LYS A 38 4.95 -3.65 -3.92
N LEU A 39 4.41 -3.01 -4.96
CA LEU A 39 4.32 -3.60 -6.29
C LEU A 39 5.57 -3.25 -7.12
N PRO A 40 6.21 -4.20 -7.83
CA PRO A 40 7.49 -3.98 -8.50
C PRO A 40 7.54 -2.79 -9.47
N GLN A 41 6.43 -2.47 -10.14
CA GLN A 41 6.34 -1.37 -11.10
C GLN A 41 6.32 0.03 -10.46
N PHE A 42 6.09 0.14 -9.16
CA PHE A 42 6.14 1.41 -8.40
C PHE A 42 7.34 1.48 -7.43
N ASN A 43 8.25 0.51 -7.49
CA ASN A 43 9.47 0.49 -6.69
C ASN A 43 10.32 1.75 -6.93
N GLY A 44 10.73 2.43 -5.86
CA GLY A 44 11.45 3.70 -5.92
C GLY A 44 10.60 4.92 -6.27
N LEU A 45 9.29 4.77 -6.53
CA LEU A 45 8.35 5.88 -6.76
C LEU A 45 7.52 6.20 -5.51
N VAL A 46 7.02 5.16 -4.82
CA VAL A 46 6.24 5.29 -3.58
C VAL A 46 6.88 4.41 -2.49
N PRO A 47 7.10 4.91 -1.26
CA PRO A 47 7.64 4.10 -0.17
C PRO A 47 6.69 2.97 0.22
N VAL A 48 7.25 1.88 0.74
CA VAL A 48 6.48 0.72 1.23
C VAL A 48 5.85 1.05 2.58
N ASN A 49 4.51 1.15 2.64
CA ASN A 49 3.80 1.12 3.93
C ASN A 49 3.63 -0.33 4.41
N PHE A 50 4.30 -0.71 5.49
CA PHE A 50 4.14 -2.05 6.07
C PHE A 50 2.75 -2.24 6.72
N GLY A 51 2.15 -1.18 7.27
CA GLY A 51 0.80 -1.13 7.87
C GLY A 51 -0.32 -0.69 6.90
N ASP A 52 -0.12 -0.89 5.60
CA ASP A 52 -1.11 -0.65 4.53
C ASP A 52 -2.50 -1.27 4.77
N HIS A 53 -2.56 -2.36 5.52
CA HIS A 53 -3.77 -3.12 5.83
C HIS A 53 -4.42 -2.73 7.18
N SER A 54 -3.91 -1.70 7.85
CA SER A 54 -4.31 -1.26 9.19
C SER A 54 -4.88 0.17 9.22
N LEU A 55 -5.38 0.67 8.07
CA LEU A 55 -5.83 2.08 7.90
C LEU A 55 -7.24 2.33 8.50
N SER A 56 -7.33 2.15 9.82
CA SER A 56 -8.54 2.18 10.64
C SER A 56 -8.94 3.57 11.15
N ALA A 57 -8.38 4.64 10.58
CA ALA A 57 -8.43 6.01 11.10
C ALA A 57 -7.99 6.18 12.57
N GLY A 58 -7.21 5.23 13.10
CA GLY A 58 -6.78 5.19 14.51
C GLY A 58 -7.64 4.31 15.42
N GLY A 59 -8.52 3.50 14.83
CA GLY A 59 -9.37 2.52 15.53
C GLY A 59 -10.67 3.11 16.07
N ILE A 60 -11.54 2.20 16.54
CA ILE A 60 -12.88 2.52 17.06
C ILE A 60 -12.91 3.65 18.10
N GLY A 61 -11.87 3.76 18.94
CA GLY A 61 -11.74 4.83 19.93
C GLY A 61 -11.56 6.25 19.36
N GLN A 62 -11.26 6.38 18.07
CA GLN A 62 -11.22 7.66 17.35
C GLN A 62 -12.47 7.87 16.49
N THR A 63 -12.93 6.83 15.78
CA THR A 63 -14.08 6.92 14.87
C THR A 63 -15.41 7.09 15.59
N ARG A 64 -15.52 6.75 16.88
CA ARG A 64 -16.74 6.83 17.72
C ARG A 64 -17.45 8.19 17.78
N GLY A 65 -16.82 9.26 17.28
CA GLY A 65 -17.40 10.60 17.15
C GLY A 65 -17.56 11.06 15.70
N GLY A 66 -17.68 10.14 14.73
CA GLY A 66 -17.79 10.43 13.30
C GLY A 66 -16.52 11.04 12.67
N LYS A 67 -15.35 10.81 13.27
CA LYS A 67 -14.09 11.49 12.91
C LYS A 67 -13.04 10.53 12.39
N HIS A 68 -12.71 10.67 11.11
CA HIS A 68 -11.67 9.89 10.42
C HIS A 68 -10.87 10.75 9.45
N GLY A 69 -9.71 10.24 8.99
CA GLY A 69 -9.08 10.74 7.76
C GLY A 69 -9.87 10.27 6.53
N ILE A 70 -9.81 11.04 5.45
CA ILE A 70 -10.51 10.75 4.19
C ILE A 70 -10.04 9.41 3.59
N CYS A 71 -8.75 9.11 3.79
CA CYS A 71 -8.05 7.94 3.23
C CYS A 71 -7.51 6.97 4.30
N GLY A 72 -8.11 6.97 5.50
CA GLY A 72 -7.83 5.98 6.57
C GLY A 72 -6.72 6.37 7.56
N ASP A 73 -6.11 7.54 7.39
CA ASP A 73 -5.26 8.17 8.41
C ASP A 73 -6.07 8.60 9.65
N ARG A 74 -5.39 8.87 10.77
CA ARG A 74 -6.06 9.41 11.98
C ARG A 74 -6.64 10.80 11.71
N TYR A 75 -7.83 11.09 12.25
CA TYR A 75 -8.45 12.41 12.12
C TYR A 75 -7.50 13.52 12.60
N SER A 76 -6.91 13.36 13.78
CA SER A 76 -5.83 14.19 14.31
C SER A 76 -4.47 13.54 14.04
N GLY A 77 -3.67 14.13 13.17
CA GLY A 77 -2.32 13.66 12.84
C GLY A 77 -1.84 14.15 11.48
N LYS A 78 -0.69 13.62 11.02
CA LYS A 78 -0.30 13.72 9.61
C LYS A 78 -1.26 12.86 8.78
N ARG A 79 -1.69 13.36 7.62
CA ARG A 79 -2.46 12.61 6.62
C ARG A 79 -1.49 12.10 5.56
N LEU A 80 -1.08 10.84 5.67
CA LEU A 80 -0.04 10.24 4.83
C LEU A 80 -0.62 9.68 3.52
N HIS A 81 -1.91 9.34 3.51
CA HIS A 81 -2.62 8.69 2.41
C HIS A 81 -3.58 9.64 1.66
N GLU A 82 -3.70 10.91 2.07
CA GLU A 82 -4.43 11.98 1.37
C GLU A 82 -3.51 12.77 0.42
N THR A 83 -4.05 13.38 -0.64
CA THR A 83 -3.27 13.85 -1.81
C THR A 83 -2.06 14.73 -1.44
N GLY A 84 -0.88 14.32 -1.92
CA GLY A 84 0.40 14.98 -1.67
C GLY A 84 1.14 14.52 -0.40
N GLY A 85 0.55 13.60 0.38
CA GLY A 85 1.17 12.98 1.55
C GLY A 85 2.35 12.05 1.24
N GLU A 86 2.69 11.17 2.19
CA GLU A 86 3.81 10.25 2.03
C GLU A 86 3.55 9.19 0.96
N PHE A 87 2.33 8.65 0.91
CA PHE A 87 1.93 7.58 0.00
C PHE A 87 1.10 8.07 -1.20
N ALA A 88 0.51 9.27 -1.11
CA ALA A 88 -0.34 9.87 -2.14
C ALA A 88 0.44 10.74 -3.15
N LYS A 89 1.31 10.14 -3.95
CA LYS A 89 2.31 10.85 -4.76
C LYS A 89 1.84 11.48 -6.08
N PHE A 90 0.54 11.51 -6.38
CA PHE A 90 0.04 12.03 -7.66
C PHE A 90 0.51 13.47 -7.98
N PRO A 91 0.51 14.45 -7.04
CA PRO A 91 0.97 15.82 -7.35
C PRO A 91 2.43 15.90 -7.80
N GLN A 92 3.28 14.95 -7.37
CA GLN A 92 4.70 14.90 -7.67
C GLN A 92 5.03 14.00 -8.87
N LEU A 93 4.27 12.93 -9.09
CA LEU A 93 4.60 11.83 -10.03
C LEU A 93 3.55 11.57 -11.11
N ARG A 94 2.36 12.19 -11.03
CA ARG A 94 1.29 12.15 -12.04
C ARG A 94 0.93 10.72 -12.46
N GLU A 95 0.89 10.44 -13.77
CA GLU A 95 0.53 9.15 -14.35
C GLU A 95 1.38 7.97 -13.84
N LYS A 96 2.58 8.22 -13.31
CA LYS A 96 3.51 7.18 -12.85
C LYS A 96 3.08 6.50 -11.55
N VAL A 97 2.05 7.02 -10.87
CA VAL A 97 1.48 6.42 -9.64
C VAL A 97 -0.02 6.16 -9.75
N ILE A 98 -0.56 6.14 -10.98
CA ILE A 98 -1.92 5.71 -11.27
C ILE A 98 -1.98 4.18 -11.20
N GLY A 99 -2.83 3.66 -10.32
CA GLY A 99 -2.99 2.23 -10.08
C GLY A 99 -3.79 1.49 -11.15
N ALA A 100 -4.70 2.18 -11.85
CA ALA A 100 -5.47 1.64 -12.97
C ALA A 100 -6.05 2.73 -13.90
N CYS A 101 -6.43 2.33 -15.11
CA CYS A 101 -7.07 3.18 -16.13
C CYS A 101 -8.36 2.48 -16.59
N TYR A 102 -9.52 3.13 -16.43
CA TYR A 102 -10.83 2.58 -16.80
C TYR A 102 -11.57 3.49 -17.80
N ALA A 103 -12.50 2.92 -18.59
CA ALA A 103 -13.34 3.74 -19.47
C ALA A 103 -14.50 4.38 -18.68
N PRO A 104 -15.01 5.57 -19.07
CA PRO A 104 -16.23 6.15 -18.50
C PRO A 104 -17.40 5.16 -18.58
N GLY A 105 -18.25 5.10 -17.56
CA GLY A 105 -19.38 4.15 -17.50
C GLY A 105 -19.01 2.66 -17.36
N SER A 106 -17.73 2.29 -17.34
CA SER A 106 -17.34 0.87 -17.28
C SER A 106 -17.51 0.24 -15.90
N THR A 107 -17.71 -1.08 -15.88
CA THR A 107 -17.64 -1.89 -14.66
C THR A 107 -16.17 -2.18 -14.33
N MET A 108 -15.75 -1.85 -13.11
CA MET A 108 -14.44 -2.17 -12.58
C MET A 108 -14.48 -3.52 -11.86
N ASP A 109 -13.58 -4.43 -12.21
CA ASP A 109 -13.22 -5.55 -11.34
C ASP A 109 -12.31 -5.04 -10.21
N LEU A 110 -12.73 -5.25 -8.96
CA LEU A 110 -12.07 -4.76 -7.76
C LEU A 110 -11.67 -5.94 -6.85
N GLN A 111 -10.52 -5.82 -6.19
CA GLN A 111 -10.00 -6.85 -5.28
C GLN A 111 -9.64 -6.28 -3.92
N VAL A 112 -10.21 -6.85 -2.86
CA VAL A 112 -9.95 -6.48 -1.47
C VAL A 112 -9.42 -7.70 -0.72
N GLN A 113 -8.29 -7.58 -0.04
CA GLN A 113 -7.80 -8.59 0.89
C GLN A 113 -8.21 -8.23 2.31
N LEU A 114 -8.87 -9.14 3.03
CA LEU A 114 -8.95 -9.08 4.49
C LEU A 114 -7.95 -10.07 5.10
N THR A 115 -7.10 -9.60 5.99
CA THR A 115 -6.23 -10.44 6.83
C THR A 115 -6.87 -10.74 8.20
N ALA A 116 -7.81 -9.91 8.65
CA ALA A 116 -8.74 -10.20 9.74
C ALA A 116 -10.16 -9.72 9.34
N ASN A 117 -11.11 -10.67 9.23
CA ASN A 117 -12.44 -10.46 8.69
C ASN A 117 -13.52 -10.44 9.80
N HIS A 118 -14.21 -9.30 9.94
CA HIS A 118 -15.27 -9.06 10.93
C HIS A 118 -16.66 -8.91 10.27
N MET A 119 -16.89 -9.62 9.17
CA MET A 119 -18.13 -9.59 8.38
C MET A 119 -18.48 -8.16 7.94
N GLY A 120 -19.73 -7.70 8.09
CA GLY A 120 -20.13 -6.35 7.72
C GLY A 120 -20.21 -6.14 6.20
N TYR A 121 -19.75 -4.99 5.72
CA TYR A 121 -19.90 -4.59 4.32
C TYR A 121 -18.78 -3.66 3.83
N PHE A 122 -18.53 -3.72 2.52
CA PHE A 122 -17.75 -2.71 1.81
C PHE A 122 -18.68 -1.74 1.09
N GLU A 123 -18.29 -0.47 1.08
CA GLU A 123 -18.77 0.54 0.14
C GLU A 123 -17.60 1.02 -0.73
N PHE A 124 -17.94 1.55 -1.91
CA PHE A 124 -16.99 2.25 -2.77
C PHE A 124 -17.53 3.63 -3.14
N GLY A 125 -16.63 4.62 -3.19
CA GLY A 125 -16.96 5.98 -3.62
C GLY A 125 -15.89 6.53 -4.56
N LEU A 126 -16.30 7.40 -5.48
CA LEU A 126 -15.41 8.07 -6.42
C LEU A 126 -15.40 9.58 -6.18
N CYS A 127 -14.22 10.16 -5.99
CA CYS A 127 -13.98 11.60 -6.00
C CYS A 127 -13.19 11.98 -7.26
N LYS A 128 -13.61 13.03 -7.98
CA LYS A 128 -12.83 13.60 -9.08
C LYS A 128 -12.07 14.84 -8.60
N LEU A 129 -10.74 14.80 -8.74
CA LEU A 129 -9.85 15.94 -8.52
C LEU A 129 -9.51 16.58 -9.88
N ASN A 130 -9.65 17.89 -9.99
CA ASN A 130 -9.63 18.60 -11.28
C ASN A 130 -8.26 19.21 -11.59
N LEU A 131 -7.52 19.59 -10.55
CA LEU A 131 -6.17 20.16 -10.62
C LEU A 131 -5.18 19.26 -9.87
N LEU A 132 -3.92 19.29 -10.31
CA LEU A 132 -2.79 18.51 -9.79
C LEU A 132 -2.63 18.52 -8.25
N ASN A 133 -3.07 19.60 -7.58
CA ASN A 133 -2.88 19.82 -6.14
C ASN A 133 -4.18 19.83 -5.33
N ASP A 134 -5.34 19.60 -5.95
CA ASP A 134 -6.64 19.49 -5.25
C ASP A 134 -6.56 18.44 -4.13
N LYS A 135 -7.43 18.57 -3.12
CA LYS A 135 -7.53 17.61 -2.00
C LYS A 135 -8.89 16.93 -2.01
N GLU A 136 -8.90 15.70 -1.53
CA GLU A 136 -10.11 14.97 -1.26
C GLU A 136 -10.91 15.63 -0.13
N THR A 137 -12.23 15.60 -0.25
CA THR A 137 -13.17 15.95 0.82
C THR A 137 -14.29 14.91 0.84
N GLU A 138 -14.97 14.73 1.97
CA GLU A 138 -16.11 13.80 2.06
C GLU A 138 -17.18 14.14 1.01
N ASP A 139 -17.52 15.43 0.87
CA ASP A 139 -18.49 15.92 -0.12
C ASP A 139 -18.07 15.65 -1.58
N CYS A 140 -16.79 15.38 -1.86
CA CYS A 140 -16.33 15.03 -3.21
C CYS A 140 -16.80 13.63 -3.61
N PHE A 141 -16.79 12.67 -2.68
CA PHE A 141 -17.09 11.28 -3.00
C PHE A 141 -18.56 11.09 -3.39
N LYS A 142 -18.77 10.33 -4.46
CA LYS A 142 -20.08 9.83 -4.88
C LYS A 142 -20.07 8.31 -4.76
N THR A 143 -21.00 7.77 -4.00
CA THR A 143 -21.16 6.32 -3.79
C THR A 143 -21.36 5.63 -5.14
N LEU A 144 -20.56 4.60 -5.38
CA LEU A 144 -20.71 3.71 -6.54
C LEU A 144 -21.66 2.56 -6.19
N VAL A 145 -22.21 1.92 -7.23
CA VAL A 145 -23.08 0.75 -7.09
C VAL A 145 -22.50 -0.45 -7.86
N GLN A 146 -22.81 -1.63 -7.35
CA GLN A 146 -22.58 -2.90 -8.05
C GLN A 146 -23.50 -3.00 -9.29
N PRO A 147 -23.19 -3.88 -10.27
CA PRO A 147 -24.08 -4.14 -11.42
C PRO A 147 -25.50 -4.62 -11.08
N ASN A 148 -25.77 -5.09 -9.85
CA ASN A 148 -27.11 -5.42 -9.37
C ASN A 148 -27.88 -4.21 -8.79
N GLY A 149 -27.26 -3.04 -8.71
CA GLY A 149 -27.82 -1.80 -8.14
C GLY A 149 -27.54 -1.59 -6.64
N GLU A 150 -26.91 -2.53 -5.94
CA GLU A 150 -26.62 -2.41 -4.50
C GLU A 150 -25.33 -1.63 -4.24
N LYS A 151 -25.34 -0.70 -3.27
CA LYS A 151 -24.12 0.01 -2.81
C LYS A 151 -23.26 -0.82 -1.86
N ASP A 152 -23.87 -1.69 -1.04
CA ASP A 152 -23.19 -2.51 -0.03
C ASP A 152 -22.74 -3.86 -0.60
N TRP A 153 -21.44 -4.13 -0.64
CA TRP A 153 -20.96 -5.49 -0.87
C TRP A 153 -20.85 -6.21 0.48
N LYS A 154 -21.75 -7.16 0.77
CA LYS A 154 -21.79 -7.87 2.07
C LYS A 154 -20.66 -8.89 2.19
N VAL A 155 -19.84 -8.76 3.23
CA VAL A 155 -18.59 -9.52 3.40
C VAL A 155 -18.86 -10.96 3.85
N PRO A 156 -18.51 -11.98 3.04
CA PRO A 156 -18.58 -13.38 3.45
C PRO A 156 -17.40 -13.77 4.35
N ALA A 157 -17.54 -14.87 5.09
CA ALA A 157 -16.52 -15.38 6.02
C ALA A 157 -15.14 -15.67 5.39
N GLY A 158 -14.09 -15.47 6.19
CA GLY A 158 -12.72 -15.93 5.97
C GLY A 158 -11.72 -14.85 5.57
N ASN A 159 -10.47 -15.01 6.00
CA ASN A 159 -9.36 -14.09 5.72
C ASN A 159 -8.74 -14.45 4.36
N LYS A 160 -9.07 -13.69 3.31
CA LYS A 160 -8.74 -14.01 1.91
C LYS A 160 -8.85 -12.77 1.01
N VAL A 161 -8.50 -12.92 -0.26
CA VAL A 161 -8.87 -11.96 -1.31
C VAL A 161 -10.31 -12.20 -1.74
N PHE A 162 -11.08 -11.13 -1.76
CA PHE A 162 -12.43 -11.05 -2.30
C PHE A 162 -12.39 -10.33 -3.64
N ASN A 163 -13.28 -10.73 -4.56
CA ASN A 163 -13.45 -10.12 -5.87
C ASN A 163 -14.88 -9.59 -5.96
N MET A 164 -15.05 -8.37 -6.45
CA MET A 164 -16.34 -7.67 -6.56
C MET A 164 -16.33 -6.74 -7.76
N GLN A 165 -17.51 -6.30 -8.21
CA GLN A 165 -17.66 -5.39 -9.34
C GLN A 165 -18.45 -4.15 -8.95
N TYR A 166 -17.97 -2.98 -9.36
CA TYR A 166 -18.65 -1.69 -9.18
C TYR A 166 -18.60 -0.87 -10.47
N MET A 167 -19.67 -0.16 -10.78
CA MET A 167 -19.79 0.65 -12.00
C MET A 167 -19.27 2.07 -11.78
N LEU A 168 -18.46 2.57 -12.71
CA LEU A 168 -18.13 3.99 -12.80
C LEU A 168 -19.33 4.77 -13.36
N PRO A 169 -19.54 6.05 -12.97
CA PRO A 169 -20.60 6.85 -13.55
C PRO A 169 -20.31 7.20 -15.02
N ASP A 170 -21.37 7.31 -15.82
CA ASP A 170 -21.28 7.77 -17.22
C ASP A 170 -20.71 9.19 -17.31
N GLY A 171 -19.91 9.44 -18.35
CA GLY A 171 -19.37 10.77 -18.66
C GLY A 171 -18.29 11.30 -17.71
N VAL A 172 -17.92 10.58 -16.64
CA VAL A 172 -16.77 10.92 -15.81
C VAL A 172 -15.47 10.67 -16.59
N SER A 173 -14.68 11.72 -16.80
CA SER A 173 -13.28 11.63 -17.26
C SER A 173 -12.40 12.40 -16.29
N CYS A 174 -11.23 11.85 -15.97
CA CYS A 174 -10.27 12.38 -15.01
C CYS A 174 -8.89 11.78 -15.33
N ASP A 175 -8.13 12.53 -16.13
CA ASP A 175 -6.85 12.12 -16.70
C ASP A 175 -5.91 13.34 -16.93
N GLY A 176 -4.60 13.08 -16.97
CA GLY A 176 -3.56 14.12 -17.16
C GLY A 176 -3.23 14.87 -15.87
N ASP A 177 -3.65 16.13 -15.76
CA ASP A 177 -3.54 16.92 -14.52
C ASP A 177 -4.74 16.68 -13.58
N SER A 178 -5.82 16.08 -14.10
CA SER A 178 -6.95 15.57 -13.34
C SER A 178 -6.75 14.08 -13.05
N HIS A 179 -7.27 13.60 -11.93
CA HIS A 179 -7.35 12.17 -11.60
C HIS A 179 -8.60 11.90 -10.77
N CYS A 180 -9.00 10.64 -10.66
CA CYS A 180 -10.02 10.23 -9.72
C CYS A 180 -9.39 9.45 -8.58
N VAL A 181 -9.93 9.66 -7.37
CA VAL A 181 -9.61 8.89 -6.19
C VAL A 181 -10.77 7.91 -5.97
N LEU A 182 -10.49 6.61 -6.11
CA LEU A 182 -11.40 5.56 -5.69
C LEU A 182 -11.17 5.30 -4.20
N ARG A 183 -12.21 5.46 -3.39
CA ARG A 183 -12.18 5.09 -1.97
C ARG A 183 -12.91 3.78 -1.74
N TRP A 184 -12.21 2.79 -1.19
CA TRP A 184 -12.81 1.66 -0.48
C TRP A 184 -13.07 2.09 0.96
N HIS A 185 -14.26 1.80 1.47
CA HIS A 185 -14.64 1.93 2.88
C HIS A 185 -15.16 0.58 3.34
N TYR A 186 -14.63 0.05 4.43
CA TYR A 186 -15.07 -1.18 5.06
C TYR A 186 -15.60 -0.86 6.45
N VAL A 187 -16.83 -1.29 6.72
CA VAL A 187 -17.49 -1.22 8.02
C VAL A 187 -17.64 -2.64 8.55
N GLY A 188 -17.02 -2.92 9.70
CA GLY A 188 -17.13 -4.21 10.39
C GLY A 188 -18.51 -4.46 11.01
N TRP A 189 -18.69 -5.66 11.57
CA TRP A 189 -19.92 -6.06 12.27
C TRP A 189 -19.63 -6.93 13.50
N ASN A 190 -18.51 -6.66 14.19
CA ASN A 190 -18.13 -7.33 15.43
C ASN A 190 -18.78 -6.71 16.68
N ASN A 191 -19.29 -5.47 16.60
CA ASN A 191 -19.95 -4.82 17.73
C ASN A 191 -21.48 -4.92 17.57
N PRO A 192 -22.21 -5.65 18.45
CA PRO A 192 -23.67 -5.69 18.40
C PRO A 192 -24.30 -4.36 18.88
N ASP A 193 -25.53 -4.10 18.45
CA ASP A 193 -26.41 -3.02 18.96
C ASP A 193 -25.86 -1.58 18.88
N VAL A 194 -24.90 -1.32 17.98
CA VAL A 194 -24.32 0.00 17.73
C VAL A 194 -24.41 0.43 16.27
N GLY A 195 -24.50 1.74 16.04
CA GLY A 195 -24.43 2.35 14.69
C GLY A 195 -23.02 2.32 14.09
N ILE A 196 -22.87 2.87 12.88
CA ILE A 196 -21.63 2.85 12.09
C ILE A 196 -20.39 3.35 12.87
N ASP A 197 -20.50 4.44 13.61
CA ASP A 197 -19.40 4.98 14.43
C ASP A 197 -18.98 4.05 15.59
N GLY A 198 -19.84 3.12 15.98
CA GLY A 198 -19.56 2.07 16.95
C GLY A 198 -19.00 0.78 16.34
N GLN A 199 -18.82 0.70 15.02
CA GLN A 199 -18.08 -0.37 14.38
C GLN A 199 -16.61 0.04 14.18
N GLU A 200 -15.75 -0.96 14.02
CA GLU A 200 -14.47 -0.72 13.36
C GLU A 200 -14.68 -0.34 11.89
N GLN A 201 -13.89 0.60 11.40
CA GLN A 201 -14.00 1.13 10.05
C GLN A 201 -12.61 1.36 9.45
N PHE A 202 -12.47 1.08 8.16
CA PHE A 202 -11.22 1.18 7.41
C PHE A 202 -11.45 1.91 6.09
N TRP A 203 -10.52 2.76 5.70
CA TRP A 203 -10.59 3.49 4.44
C TRP A 203 -9.28 3.35 3.67
N ASN A 204 -9.37 3.21 2.35
CA ASN A 204 -8.23 3.19 1.45
C ASN A 204 -8.55 4.06 0.23
N CYS A 205 -7.63 4.94 -0.17
CA CYS A 205 -7.70 5.70 -1.41
C CYS A 205 -6.73 5.12 -2.46
N ALA A 206 -7.21 4.90 -3.67
CA ALA A 206 -6.43 4.49 -4.84
C ALA A 206 -6.56 5.54 -5.96
N ASP A 207 -5.43 5.93 -6.54
CA ASP A 207 -5.36 6.88 -7.65
C ASP A 207 -5.65 6.16 -8.98
N ILE A 208 -6.69 6.59 -9.70
CA ILE A 208 -7.07 6.02 -10.99
C ILE A 208 -7.30 7.10 -12.05
N TYR A 209 -7.09 6.73 -13.31
CA TYR A 209 -7.61 7.49 -14.43
C TYR A 209 -8.92 6.88 -14.92
N VAL A 210 -9.84 7.76 -15.31
CA VAL A 210 -11.01 7.40 -16.10
C VAL A 210 -10.94 8.21 -17.40
N SER A 211 -10.83 7.53 -18.54
CA SER A 211 -10.59 8.20 -19.84
C SER A 211 -11.04 7.31 -20.99
N ASN A 212 -11.53 7.92 -22.08
CA ASN A 212 -11.83 7.20 -23.32
C ASN A 212 -10.57 6.55 -23.97
N THR A 213 -9.37 6.94 -23.52
CA THR A 213 -8.11 6.32 -23.93
C THR A 213 -7.81 5.00 -23.19
N CYS A 214 -8.39 4.77 -22.02
CA CYS A 214 -8.24 3.53 -21.27
C CYS A 214 -8.86 2.37 -22.06
N GLY A 215 -8.03 1.39 -22.44
CA GLY A 215 -8.42 0.27 -23.32
C GLY A 215 -8.15 0.50 -24.81
N SER A 216 -7.72 1.69 -25.24
CA SER A 216 -7.33 1.97 -26.64
C SER A 216 -5.85 1.71 -26.93
N SER A 217 -5.05 1.33 -25.94
CA SER A 217 -3.65 0.91 -26.09
C SER A 217 -3.58 -0.63 -26.23
N PRO A 218 -2.77 -1.20 -27.14
CA PRO A 218 -2.70 -2.64 -27.34
C PRO A 218 -2.20 -3.35 -26.08
N SER A 219 -3.02 -4.27 -25.56
CA SER A 219 -2.71 -5.05 -24.36
C SER A 219 -1.41 -5.86 -24.56
N PRO A 220 -0.46 -5.84 -23.59
CA PRO A 220 0.72 -6.70 -23.66
C PRO A 220 0.27 -8.16 -23.58
N SER A 221 0.52 -8.91 -24.66
CA SER A 221 0.02 -10.27 -24.86
C SER A 221 0.24 -11.18 -23.66
N SER A 222 -0.85 -11.65 -23.04
CA SER A 222 -0.82 -12.71 -22.03
C SER A 222 -0.52 -14.04 -22.71
N SER A 223 0.76 -14.31 -22.92
CA SER A 223 1.26 -15.50 -23.62
C SER A 223 2.54 -16.03 -22.97
N GLN A 224 2.47 -16.39 -21.69
CA GLN A 224 3.47 -17.23 -21.02
C GLN A 224 2.79 -18.42 -20.35
N SER A 225 2.44 -19.42 -21.15
CA SER A 225 2.02 -20.74 -20.69
C SER A 225 3.13 -21.40 -19.86
N THR A 226 2.77 -22.02 -18.74
CA THR A 226 3.72 -22.72 -17.85
C THR A 226 4.40 -23.91 -18.52
N PRO A 227 5.72 -24.14 -18.33
CA PRO A 227 6.39 -25.31 -18.87
C PRO A 227 5.97 -26.60 -18.13
N SER A 228 5.35 -27.53 -18.86
CA SER A 228 5.10 -28.90 -18.35
C SER A 228 6.30 -29.80 -18.61
N THR A 229 6.80 -30.47 -17.57
CA THR A 229 7.96 -31.37 -17.65
C THR A 229 7.67 -32.62 -18.48
N SER A 230 8.53 -32.92 -19.46
CA SER A 230 8.57 -34.24 -20.11
C SER A 230 10.00 -34.67 -20.48
N THR A 231 10.32 -35.94 -20.20
CA THR A 231 11.64 -36.56 -20.34
C THR A 231 11.92 -36.93 -21.82
N PRO A 232 13.16 -36.81 -22.33
CA PRO A 232 13.42 -36.91 -23.77
C PRO A 232 13.36 -38.33 -24.34
N SER A 233 12.96 -38.42 -25.62
CA SER A 233 13.11 -39.59 -26.48
C SER A 233 13.90 -39.23 -27.74
N THR A 234 14.67 -40.18 -28.27
CA THR A 234 15.73 -39.95 -29.26
C THR A 234 15.28 -40.10 -30.72
N SER A 235 15.83 -39.24 -31.60
CA SER A 235 15.84 -39.46 -33.05
C SER A 235 17.15 -38.98 -33.68
N LYS A 236 17.78 -39.83 -34.52
CA LYS A 236 18.94 -39.46 -35.36
C LYS A 236 18.46 -38.85 -36.71
N PRO A 237 19.34 -38.16 -37.45
CA PRO A 237 18.93 -37.19 -38.47
C PRO A 237 19.01 -37.72 -39.91
N THR A 238 18.55 -36.88 -40.86
CA THR A 238 18.78 -37.03 -42.30
C THR A 238 19.11 -35.66 -42.92
N MET A 239 20.09 -35.61 -43.84
CA MET A 239 20.49 -34.43 -44.63
C MET A 239 19.64 -34.34 -45.92
N THR A 240 19.62 -33.31 -46.77
CA THR A 240 20.54 -32.19 -47.08
C THR A 240 19.66 -31.02 -47.64
N ASN A 241 20.05 -29.96 -48.37
CA ASN A 241 21.26 -29.54 -49.10
C ASN A 241 21.36 -28.00 -49.19
N ALA A 242 22.42 -27.49 -49.83
CA ALA A 242 22.56 -26.10 -50.32
C ALA A 242 22.30 -26.04 -51.86
N PRO A 243 22.49 -24.92 -52.63
CA PRO A 243 23.66 -24.01 -52.63
C PRO A 243 23.39 -22.49 -52.82
N LYS A 244 24.48 -21.71 -52.86
CA LYS A 244 24.61 -20.25 -53.05
C LYS A 244 25.22 -19.93 -54.45
N PRO A 245 24.81 -18.83 -55.12
CA PRO A 245 25.77 -17.79 -55.58
C PRO A 245 25.26 -16.36 -55.21
N THR A 246 26.06 -15.33 -54.87
CA THR A 246 27.28 -14.71 -55.47
C THR A 246 26.95 -13.70 -56.59
N ALA A 247 27.57 -12.51 -56.53
CA ALA A 247 27.31 -11.34 -57.40
C ALA A 247 28.41 -11.09 -58.46
N PRO A 248 28.17 -10.20 -59.44
CA PRO A 248 29.21 -9.36 -60.04
C PRO A 248 28.84 -7.85 -60.13
N SER A 249 29.65 -7.04 -60.83
CA SER A 249 29.59 -5.55 -60.89
C SER A 249 30.06 -5.00 -62.25
N SER A 250 29.90 -3.68 -62.50
CA SER A 250 30.41 -2.85 -63.64
C SER A 250 29.88 -3.21 -65.06
N SER A 251 29.94 -2.37 -66.12
CA SER A 251 29.91 -0.90 -66.39
C SER A 251 29.77 -0.71 -67.94
N THR A 252 29.81 0.43 -68.66
CA THR A 252 30.08 1.88 -68.44
C THR A 252 29.45 2.69 -69.63
N ASP A 253 29.32 4.03 -69.54
CA ASP A 253 29.86 5.05 -70.51
C ASP A 253 29.10 6.40 -70.59
N THR A 254 29.82 7.47 -70.97
CA THR A 254 29.36 8.90 -70.91
C THR A 254 29.30 9.55 -72.33
N PRO A 255 30.08 10.55 -72.84
CA PRO A 255 31.03 11.57 -72.31
C PRO A 255 30.74 13.03 -72.80
N VAL A 256 31.74 13.95 -72.72
CA VAL A 256 31.92 15.21 -73.50
C VAL A 256 30.98 16.42 -73.21
N THR A 257 31.44 17.67 -72.90
CA THR A 257 32.76 18.27 -72.56
C THR A 257 32.64 19.68 -71.92
N THR A 258 33.49 19.97 -70.90
CA THR A 258 34.34 21.19 -70.62
C THR A 258 33.74 22.64 -70.67
N ASP A 259 34.35 23.74 -70.16
CA ASP A 259 35.74 24.13 -69.81
C ASP A 259 35.87 25.13 -68.60
N THR A 260 37.09 25.60 -68.27
CA THR A 260 37.45 26.54 -67.15
C THR A 260 38.60 27.53 -67.60
N PRO A 261 39.47 28.26 -66.81
CA PRO A 261 39.87 28.22 -65.38
C PRO A 261 39.96 29.67 -64.73
N PRO A 262 40.94 30.17 -63.88
CA PRO A 262 40.63 31.16 -62.80
C PRO A 262 41.66 32.34 -62.55
N SER A 263 41.71 32.89 -61.30
CA SER A 263 42.64 33.90 -60.70
C SER A 263 42.24 35.39 -60.86
N THR A 264 42.55 36.37 -59.98
CA THR A 264 43.70 36.56 -59.04
C THR A 264 43.40 37.28 -57.69
N SER A 265 44.06 36.80 -56.61
CA SER A 265 44.66 37.46 -55.42
C SER A 265 44.32 38.88 -54.90
N GLY A 266 44.33 39.05 -53.57
CA GLY A 266 44.64 40.33 -52.87
C GLY A 266 44.67 40.25 -51.34
N THR A 267 45.80 40.57 -50.70
CA THR A 267 46.00 40.66 -49.22
C THR A 267 46.87 41.87 -48.83
N PRO A 268 46.72 42.39 -47.60
CA PRO A 268 47.82 43.03 -46.88
C PRO A 268 48.09 42.44 -45.47
N GLN A 269 49.23 42.79 -44.88
CA GLN A 269 49.72 42.33 -43.58
C GLN A 269 49.22 43.15 -42.36
N PRO A 270 49.37 42.63 -41.12
CA PRO A 270 48.96 43.34 -39.90
C PRO A 270 49.90 44.49 -39.51
N VAL A 271 49.42 45.36 -38.61
CA VAL A 271 50.18 46.47 -38.00
C VAL A 271 50.09 46.35 -36.47
N ASP A 272 51.18 46.65 -35.78
CA ASP A 272 51.38 46.36 -34.35
C ASP A 272 51.13 47.59 -33.45
N PRO A 273 50.26 47.52 -32.41
CA PRO A 273 50.11 48.55 -31.39
C PRO A 273 50.94 48.23 -30.12
N GLN A 274 51.72 49.21 -29.66
CA GLN A 274 52.55 49.11 -28.45
C GLN A 274 51.79 48.72 -27.17
N PRO A 275 52.46 48.11 -26.17
CA PRO A 275 51.86 47.79 -24.88
C PRO A 275 51.43 49.05 -24.13
N VAL A 276 50.23 49.02 -23.56
CA VAL A 276 49.74 50.02 -22.60
C VAL A 276 49.92 49.43 -21.21
N ASP A 277 50.77 50.07 -20.40
CA ASP A 277 51.17 49.58 -19.08
C ASP A 277 50.04 49.80 -18.04
N PRO A 278 49.43 48.74 -17.46
CA PRO A 278 48.38 48.91 -16.48
C PRO A 278 48.99 49.30 -15.12
N GLN A 279 48.61 50.47 -14.60
CA GLN A 279 48.99 50.85 -13.23
C GLN A 279 48.54 49.77 -12.23
N PRO A 280 49.36 49.42 -11.23
CA PRO A 280 48.95 48.48 -10.19
C PRO A 280 47.80 49.09 -9.38
N VAL A 281 46.67 48.38 -9.36
CA VAL A 281 45.57 48.66 -8.44
C VAL A 281 45.79 47.79 -7.21
N ASP A 282 46.13 48.40 -6.07
CA ASP A 282 46.34 47.67 -4.83
C ASP A 282 45.07 46.87 -4.45
N PRO A 283 45.16 45.54 -4.26
CA PRO A 283 44.06 44.78 -3.68
C PRO A 283 43.87 45.22 -2.23
N GLN A 284 42.71 45.82 -1.91
CA GLN A 284 42.32 45.97 -0.51
C GLN A 284 42.24 44.57 0.13
N PRO A 285 42.65 44.40 1.40
CA PRO A 285 42.50 43.13 2.10
C PRO A 285 41.02 42.76 2.17
N VAL A 286 40.66 41.62 1.59
CA VAL A 286 39.36 40.99 1.83
C VAL A 286 39.50 40.19 3.12
N ASP A 287 38.86 40.65 4.19
CA ASP A 287 38.79 39.88 5.43
C ASP A 287 38.17 38.50 5.16
N PRO A 288 38.83 37.39 5.56
CA PRO A 288 38.23 36.07 5.45
C PRO A 288 37.01 36.00 6.36
N GLN A 289 35.80 35.97 5.78
CA GLN A 289 34.62 35.57 6.56
C GLN A 289 34.83 34.14 7.09
N PRO A 290 34.38 33.82 8.31
CA PRO A 290 34.48 32.47 8.84
C PRO A 290 33.83 31.46 7.91
N VAL A 291 34.58 30.43 7.51
CA VAL A 291 34.03 29.30 6.76
C VAL A 291 33.19 28.47 7.72
N ASP A 292 31.88 28.61 7.62
CA ASP A 292 30.92 27.92 8.48
C ASP A 292 30.94 26.40 8.21
N PRO A 293 31.15 25.52 9.20
CA PRO A 293 31.31 24.09 8.96
C PRO A 293 30.03 23.41 8.43
N GLN A 294 30.03 23.06 7.14
CA GLN A 294 28.95 22.30 6.50
C GLN A 294 28.78 20.87 7.08
N PRO A 295 27.61 20.22 6.89
CA PRO A 295 26.74 19.97 8.05
C PRO A 295 26.72 18.51 8.51
N GLN A 296 27.85 18.01 9.02
CA GLN A 296 27.93 16.64 9.57
C GLN A 296 26.93 16.38 10.72
N SER A 297 26.59 17.41 11.50
CA SER A 297 25.59 17.34 12.58
C SER A 297 24.16 17.10 12.08
N VAL A 298 23.80 17.60 10.91
CA VAL A 298 22.43 17.49 10.36
C VAL A 298 22.18 16.09 9.79
N ALA A 299 23.19 15.49 9.13
CA ALA A 299 23.11 14.11 8.65
C ALA A 299 22.88 13.12 9.80
N ILE A 300 23.69 13.22 10.86
CA ILE A 300 23.58 12.36 12.05
C ILE A 300 22.21 12.54 12.73
N ALA A 301 21.68 13.77 12.81
CA ALA A 301 20.35 14.01 13.35
C ALA A 301 19.24 13.36 12.50
N PHE A 302 19.35 13.41 11.17
CA PHE A 302 18.37 12.88 10.22
C PHE A 302 18.40 11.33 10.13
N GLU A 303 19.56 10.72 10.33
CA GLU A 303 19.71 9.25 10.47
C GLU A 303 19.22 8.78 11.85
N CYS A 304 19.48 9.55 12.91
CA CYS A 304 19.01 9.24 14.26
C CYS A 304 17.47 9.34 14.37
N SER A 305 16.83 10.35 13.75
CA SER A 305 15.37 10.43 13.72
C SER A 305 14.73 9.28 12.93
N GLN A 306 15.26 8.94 11.74
CA GLN A 306 14.74 7.82 10.95
C GLN A 306 14.90 6.48 11.68
N SER A 307 16.03 6.26 12.37
CA SER A 307 16.22 5.03 13.16
C SER A 307 15.34 5.00 14.41
N PHE A 308 15.04 6.14 15.05
CA PHE A 308 14.11 6.19 16.18
C PHE A 308 12.65 5.94 15.75
N ASP A 309 12.18 6.59 14.67
CA ASP A 309 10.84 6.34 14.10
C ASP A 309 10.71 4.87 13.63
N TYR A 310 11.74 4.32 12.98
CA TYR A 310 11.79 2.92 12.56
C TYR A 310 11.77 1.95 13.75
N ILE A 311 12.53 2.22 14.83
CA ILE A 311 12.53 1.38 16.04
C ILE A 311 11.19 1.48 16.78
N GLN A 312 10.56 2.67 16.86
CA GLN A 312 9.25 2.80 17.48
C GLN A 312 8.18 2.03 16.68
N PHE A 313 8.17 2.18 15.35
CA PHE A 313 7.26 1.43 14.48
C PHE A 313 7.51 -0.08 14.58
N GLN A 314 8.78 -0.53 14.54
CA GLN A 314 9.10 -1.96 14.68
C GLN A 314 8.69 -2.51 16.05
N ALA A 315 8.92 -1.79 17.15
CA ALA A 315 8.63 -2.29 18.49
C ALA A 315 7.13 -2.27 18.84
N PHE A 316 6.44 -1.14 18.61
CA PHE A 316 5.07 -0.91 19.10
C PHE A 316 3.98 -1.13 18.04
N ASP A 317 4.21 -0.73 16.78
CA ASP A 317 3.19 -0.84 15.73
C ASP A 317 3.30 -2.15 14.91
N TYR A 318 4.44 -2.86 14.98
CA TYR A 318 4.70 -4.08 14.21
C TYR A 318 4.91 -5.33 15.08
N LEU A 319 5.89 -5.33 16.00
CA LEU A 319 6.18 -6.50 16.84
C LEU A 319 5.12 -6.74 17.93
N GLN A 320 4.57 -5.69 18.53
CA GLN A 320 3.56 -5.84 19.58
C GLN A 320 2.26 -6.53 19.08
N PRO A 321 1.62 -6.11 17.96
CA PRO A 321 0.49 -6.86 17.41
C PRO A 321 0.91 -8.26 16.93
N GLN A 322 2.06 -8.44 16.27
CA GLN A 322 2.50 -9.78 15.83
C GLN A 322 2.76 -10.74 17.01
N ALA A 323 3.26 -10.25 18.15
CA ALA A 323 3.43 -11.06 19.34
C ALA A 323 2.07 -11.49 19.92
N VAL A 324 1.06 -10.62 19.90
CA VAL A 324 -0.31 -10.96 20.30
C VAL A 324 -0.92 -11.94 19.30
N ASP A 325 -0.96 -11.62 18.01
CA ASP A 325 -1.57 -12.41 16.94
C ASP A 325 -0.95 -13.82 16.78
N TYR A 326 0.35 -13.97 17.03
CA TYR A 326 1.03 -15.26 16.85
C TYR A 326 1.11 -16.08 18.14
N LEU A 327 1.41 -15.46 19.30
CA LEU A 327 1.62 -16.20 20.55
C LEU A 327 0.32 -16.39 21.35
N GLN A 328 -0.64 -15.46 21.28
CA GLN A 328 -1.84 -15.53 22.11
C GLN A 328 -2.82 -16.63 21.65
N PRO A 329 -3.10 -16.83 20.35
CA PRO A 329 -3.87 -18.00 19.90
C PRO A 329 -3.15 -19.31 20.21
N GLN A 330 -1.83 -19.38 20.03
CA GLN A 330 -1.06 -20.59 20.31
C GLN A 330 -1.03 -20.94 21.81
N ALA A 331 -0.99 -19.93 22.70
CA ALA A 331 -1.14 -20.15 24.14
C ALA A 331 -2.55 -20.64 24.50
N VAL A 332 -3.60 -20.05 23.92
CA VAL A 332 -5.00 -20.42 24.19
C VAL A 332 -5.32 -21.81 23.62
N ASP A 333 -4.98 -22.11 22.37
CA ASP A 333 -5.32 -23.39 21.73
C ASP A 333 -4.45 -24.56 22.21
N TYR A 334 -3.19 -24.32 22.63
CA TYR A 334 -2.26 -25.40 23.00
C TYR A 334 -2.10 -25.58 24.50
N LEU A 335 -1.98 -24.50 25.28
CA LEU A 335 -1.75 -24.59 26.73
C LEU A 335 -3.04 -24.65 27.54
N GLN A 336 -4.13 -24.01 27.08
CA GLN A 336 -5.37 -23.96 27.86
C GLN A 336 -6.09 -25.33 27.95
N PRO A 337 -6.20 -26.15 26.88
CA PRO A 337 -6.72 -27.50 26.99
C PRO A 337 -5.83 -28.38 27.87
N GLN A 338 -4.51 -28.29 27.74
CA GLN A 338 -3.56 -29.07 28.55
C GLN A 338 -3.63 -28.70 30.03
N ALA A 339 -3.81 -27.42 30.36
CA ALA A 339 -4.03 -26.98 31.74
C ALA A 339 -5.35 -27.52 32.31
N VAL A 340 -6.44 -27.49 31.53
CA VAL A 340 -7.75 -28.01 31.95
C VAL A 340 -7.71 -29.54 32.12
N ASP A 341 -7.29 -30.28 31.09
CA ASP A 341 -7.30 -31.74 31.10
C ASP A 341 -6.31 -32.35 32.12
N TYR A 342 -5.20 -31.68 32.43
CA TYR A 342 -4.17 -32.22 33.32
C TYR A 342 -4.28 -31.73 34.76
N LEU A 343 -4.61 -30.45 35.00
CA LEU A 343 -4.66 -29.88 36.36
C LEU A 343 -6.05 -29.99 37.00
N GLN A 344 -7.14 -29.93 36.21
CA GLN A 344 -8.50 -29.94 36.77
C GLN A 344 -8.87 -31.28 37.43
N PRO A 345 -8.53 -32.47 36.89
CA PRO A 345 -8.73 -33.74 37.59
C PRO A 345 -7.89 -33.85 38.87
N GLN A 346 -6.62 -33.42 38.82
CA GLN A 346 -5.70 -33.48 39.96
C GLN A 346 -6.15 -32.57 41.11
N ALA A 347 -6.64 -31.35 40.79
CA ALA A 347 -7.23 -30.47 41.78
C ALA A 347 -8.49 -31.07 42.43
N LEU A 348 -9.33 -31.77 41.64
CA LEU A 348 -10.55 -32.39 42.13
C LEU A 348 -10.25 -33.57 43.08
N ASP A 349 -9.40 -34.51 42.67
CA ASP A 349 -9.03 -35.68 43.48
C ASP A 349 -8.29 -35.29 44.77
N TYR A 350 -7.45 -34.25 44.73
CA TYR A 350 -6.62 -33.89 45.89
C TYR A 350 -7.35 -32.99 46.90
N LEU A 351 -8.19 -32.05 46.45
CA LEU A 351 -8.84 -31.06 47.33
C LEU A 351 -10.22 -31.49 47.82
N GLN A 352 -10.99 -32.24 47.02
CA GLN A 352 -12.36 -32.63 47.38
C GLN A 352 -12.45 -33.50 48.65
N PRO A 353 -11.57 -34.49 48.89
CA PRO A 353 -11.58 -35.26 50.14
C PRO A 353 -11.23 -34.42 51.37
N GLN A 354 -10.28 -33.47 51.21
CA GLN A 354 -9.80 -32.62 52.31
C GLN A 354 -10.87 -31.61 52.74
N ALA A 355 -11.60 -31.04 51.79
CA ALA A 355 -12.75 -30.17 52.07
C ALA A 355 -13.88 -30.92 52.81
N PHE A 356 -14.11 -32.21 52.48
CA PHE A 356 -15.12 -33.02 53.17
C PHE A 356 -14.75 -33.34 54.63
N ALA A 357 -13.47 -33.60 54.90
CA ALA A 357 -12.97 -33.85 56.26
C ALA A 357 -13.09 -32.63 57.18
N TYR A 358 -12.94 -31.41 56.65
CA TYR A 358 -13.01 -30.16 57.41
C TYR A 358 -14.43 -29.67 57.73
N LEU A 359 -15.48 -30.27 57.15
CA LEU A 359 -16.86 -29.78 57.23
C LEU A 359 -17.82 -30.71 58.00
N GLN A 360 -17.35 -31.80 58.60
CA GLN A 360 -18.17 -32.58 59.54
C GLN A 360 -18.31 -31.84 60.89
N PRO A 361 -19.53 -31.61 61.40
CA PRO A 361 -19.71 -31.06 62.74
C PRO A 361 -19.27 -32.08 63.79
N GLN A 362 -18.36 -31.69 64.69
CA GLN A 362 -17.94 -32.56 65.79
C GLN A 362 -19.09 -32.70 66.80
N ALA A 363 -19.67 -33.89 66.86
CA ALA A 363 -20.63 -34.27 67.89
C ALA A 363 -19.88 -34.50 69.21
N TYR A 364 -20.08 -33.61 70.18
CA TYR A 364 -19.60 -33.82 71.55
C TYR A 364 -20.36 -34.99 72.20
N PRO A 365 -19.67 -35.96 72.84
CA PRO A 365 -20.32 -36.95 73.67
C PRO A 365 -20.84 -36.32 74.98
N ILE A 366 -21.85 -36.96 75.57
CA ILE A 366 -22.49 -36.62 76.85
C ILE A 366 -21.91 -37.51 77.95
#